data_AF-A0A9C7L8M3-F1
#
_entry.id   AF-A0A9C7L8M3-F1
#
_cell.length_a   1.000
_cell.length_b   1.000
_cell.length_c   1.000
_cell.angle_alpha   90.00
_cell.angle_beta   90.00
_cell.angle_gamma   90.00
#
_symmetry.space_group_name_H-M   'P 1'
#
loop_
_entity.id
_entity.type
_entity.pdbx_description
1 polymer ?
#
loop_
_entity_poly.entity_id
_entity_poly.type
_entity_poly.pdbx_seq_one_letter_code
_entity_poly.pdbx_strand_id
1 'polypeptide(L)'
;MLEKLRRIKLITAILMGICFYSLTILIHILIISGIIPLTWVNGGRSESFATQLPISIINIIISIIGGVFTLLVGGNLLNKFKRGTTVVLWFFVVLWSIGYIQQLLGTPFEKMVCSFVLLLGILSNLRMAIEKR
;
A
#
# COMPACT_ATOMS: atom_id res chain seq x y z
N MET A 1 -17.05 -12.28 -5.14
CA MET A 1 -16.15 -11.11 -5.08
C MET A 1 -14.91 -11.29 -5.96
N LEU A 2 -14.13 -12.37 -5.79
CA LEU A 2 -12.90 -12.63 -6.56
C LEU A 2 -13.12 -12.70 -8.07
N GLU A 3 -14.23 -13.25 -8.54
CA GLU A 3 -14.57 -13.27 -9.98
C GLU A 3 -14.81 -11.87 -10.57
N LYS A 4 -15.41 -10.96 -9.78
CA LYS A 4 -15.59 -9.57 -10.20
C LYS A 4 -14.24 -8.86 -10.31
N LEU A 5 -13.36 -9.08 -9.34
CA LEU A 5 -11.98 -8.58 -9.37
C LEU A 5 -11.23 -9.06 -10.61
N ARG A 6 -11.34 -10.34 -10.99
CA ARG A 6 -10.69 -10.88 -12.19
C ARG A 6 -11.04 -10.14 -13.49
N ARG A 7 -12.19 -9.47 -13.56
CA ARG A 7 -12.57 -8.65 -14.73
C ARG A 7 -11.70 -7.40 -14.89
N ILE A 8 -11.02 -6.94 -13.83
CA ILE A 8 -10.05 -5.85 -13.91
C ILE A 8 -8.84 -6.34 -14.72
N LYS A 9 -8.44 -5.56 -15.73
CA LYS A 9 -7.25 -5.86 -16.54
C LYS A 9 -6.00 -5.83 -15.64
N LEU A 10 -5.06 -6.73 -15.87
CA LEU A 10 -3.84 -6.81 -15.06
C LEU A 10 -3.06 -5.48 -15.06
N ILE A 11 -2.98 -4.81 -16.22
CA ILE A 11 -2.36 -3.49 -16.35
C ILE A 11 -3.00 -2.44 -15.44
N THR A 12 -4.33 -2.47 -15.29
CA THR A 12 -5.06 -1.58 -14.38
C THR A 12 -4.68 -1.86 -12.93
N ALA A 13 -4.57 -3.13 -12.54
CA ALA A 13 -4.14 -3.50 -11.19
C ALA A 13 -2.70 -3.04 -10.89
N ILE A 14 -1.80 -3.15 -11.88
CA ILE A 14 -0.42 -2.66 -11.77
C ILE A 14 -0.40 -1.13 -11.59
N LEU A 15 -1.15 -0.39 -12.41
CA LEU A 15 -1.27 1.07 -12.29
C LEU A 15 -1.87 1.51 -10.95
N MET A 16 -2.89 0.79 -10.45
CA MET A 16 -3.42 1.01 -9.10
C MET A 16 -2.35 0.80 -8.03
N GLY A 17 -1.50 -0.21 -8.18
CA GLY A 17 -0.40 -0.49 -7.26
C GLY A 17 0.65 0.62 -7.28
N ILE A 18 1.07 1.07 -8.48
CA ILE A 18 1.98 2.21 -8.64
C ILE A 18 1.39 3.46 -7.99
N CYS A 19 0.11 3.75 -8.24
CA CYS A 19 -0.58 4.89 -7.64
C CYS A 19 -0.60 4.79 -6.11
N PHE A 20 -0.95 3.62 -5.57
CA PHE A 20 -0.95 3.34 -4.14
C PHE A 20 0.42 3.61 -3.49
N TYR A 21 1.50 3.03 -4.04
CA TYR A 21 2.84 3.20 -3.46
C TYR A 21 3.33 4.64 -3.57
N SER A 22 3.10 5.30 -4.71
CA SER A 22 3.47 6.71 -4.90
C SER A 22 2.73 7.64 -3.93
N LEU A 23 1.41 7.45 -3.75
CA LEU A 23 0.62 8.24 -2.81
C LEU A 23 1.04 7.96 -1.36
N THR A 24 1.33 6.72 -1.01
CA THR A 24 1.80 6.35 0.33
C THR A 24 3.14 7.04 0.65
N ILE A 25 4.10 6.99 -0.28
CA ILE A 25 5.38 7.69 -0.14
C ILE A 25 5.16 9.21 -0.01
N LEU A 26 4.32 9.79 -0.88
CA LEU A 26 4.00 11.22 -0.83
C LEU A 26 3.40 11.63 0.52
N ILE A 27 2.43 10.87 1.04
CA ILE A 27 1.83 11.13 2.37
C ILE A 27 2.92 11.15 3.44
N HIS A 28 3.83 10.18 3.46
CA HIS A 28 4.90 10.15 4.45
C HIS A 28 5.92 11.29 4.29
N ILE A 29 6.23 11.70 3.06
CA ILE A 29 7.04 12.89 2.80
C ILE A 29 6.33 14.14 3.35
N LEU A 30 5.03 14.32 3.07
CA LEU A 30 4.27 15.46 3.56
C LEU A 30 4.18 15.51 5.09
N ILE A 31 4.11 14.36 5.77
CA ILE A 31 4.20 14.25 7.23
C ILE A 31 5.58 14.71 7.71
N ILE A 32 6.65 14.22 7.08
CA ILE A 32 8.03 14.58 7.46
C ILE A 32 8.32 16.07 7.23
N SER A 33 7.78 16.64 6.16
CA SER A 33 7.88 18.07 5.82
C SER A 33 6.99 18.97 6.69
N GLY A 34 6.17 18.40 7.59
CA GLY A 34 5.27 19.16 8.46
C GLY A 34 4.03 19.75 7.77
N ILE A 35 3.78 19.41 6.49
CA ILE A 35 2.58 19.85 5.76
C ILE A 35 1.35 19.09 6.27
N ILE A 36 1.49 17.79 6.54
CA ILE A 36 0.46 17.01 7.24
C ILE A 36 0.83 16.99 8.73
N PRO A 37 -0.05 17.48 9.63
CA PRO A 37 0.21 17.44 11.07
C PRO A 37 0.43 16.02 11.57
N LEU A 38 1.47 15.81 12.40
CA LEU A 38 1.77 14.50 12.97
C LEU A 38 0.66 13.95 13.89
N THR A 39 -0.19 14.82 14.42
CA THR A 39 -1.38 14.45 15.22
C THR A 39 -2.51 13.89 14.38
N TRP A 40 -2.46 14.03 13.04
CA TRP A 40 -3.46 13.47 12.13
C TRP A 40 -3.14 12.03 11.74
N VAL A 41 -1.99 11.50 12.14
CA VAL A 41 -1.53 10.18 11.72
C VAL A 41 -1.17 9.33 12.93
N ASN A 42 -0.96 8.02 12.69
CA ASN A 42 -0.72 7.03 13.73
C ASN A 42 -1.83 6.99 14.79
N GLY A 43 -3.09 7.23 14.41
CA GLY A 43 -4.22 7.34 15.34
C GLY A 43 -4.10 8.53 16.31
N GLY A 44 -3.28 9.54 16.01
CA GLY A 44 -3.02 10.69 16.88
C GLY A 44 -2.11 10.39 18.07
N ARG A 45 -1.45 9.23 18.10
CA ARG A 45 -0.60 8.78 19.22
C ARG A 45 0.83 9.31 19.17
N SER A 46 1.24 9.86 18.03
CA SER A 46 2.57 10.42 17.90
C SER A 46 2.61 11.77 18.62
N GLU A 47 3.25 11.82 19.78
CA GLU A 47 3.36 13.04 20.61
C GLU A 47 4.41 14.02 20.08
N SER A 48 5.37 13.53 19.31
CA SER A 48 6.46 14.34 18.76
C SER A 48 6.92 13.86 17.38
N PHE A 49 7.61 14.74 16.66
CA PHE A 49 8.25 14.41 15.40
C PHE A 49 9.23 13.23 15.55
N ALA A 50 9.98 13.17 16.65
CA ALA A 50 10.93 12.09 16.93
C ALA A 50 10.25 10.71 17.01
N THR A 51 9.01 10.64 17.49
CA THR A 51 8.22 9.39 17.52
C THR A 51 7.63 9.01 16.16
N GLN A 52 7.27 10.00 15.34
CA GLN A 52 6.66 9.77 14.03
C GLN A 52 7.68 9.49 12.92
N LEU A 53 8.85 10.11 12.98
CA LEU A 53 9.90 10.00 11.97
C LEU A 53 10.28 8.55 11.62
N PRO A 54 10.61 7.65 12.59
CA PRO A 54 10.97 6.27 12.26
C PRO A 54 9.82 5.51 11.61
N ILE A 55 8.57 5.77 12.04
CA ILE A 55 7.38 5.15 11.44
C ILE A 55 7.24 5.56 9.98
N SER A 56 7.41 6.85 9.68
CA SER A 56 7.35 7.35 8.31
C SER A 56 8.49 6.81 7.44
N ILE A 57 9.72 6.73 7.95
CA ILE A 57 10.87 6.18 7.21
C ILE A 57 10.64 4.70 6.88
N ILE A 58 10.21 3.89 7.85
CA ILE A 58 9.94 2.46 7.64
C ILE A 58 8.85 2.28 6.58
N ASN A 59 7.76 3.06 6.65
CA ASN A 59 6.69 2.97 5.65
C ASN A 59 7.15 3.40 4.25
N ILE A 60 8.01 4.42 4.13
CA ILE A 60 8.61 4.81 2.85
C ILE A 60 9.42 3.65 2.29
N ILE A 61 10.29 3.02 3.09
CA ILE A 61 11.13 1.90 2.65
C ILE A 61 10.27 0.72 2.18
N ILE A 62 9.26 0.31 2.97
CA ILE A 62 8.35 -0.77 2.60
C ILE A 62 7.61 -0.42 1.30
N SER A 63 7.19 0.83 1.15
CA SER A 63 6.48 1.30 -0.04
C SER A 63 7.36 1.31 -1.30
N ILE A 64 8.64 1.67 -1.18
CA ILE A 64 9.60 1.57 -2.28
C ILE A 64 9.79 0.11 -2.69
N ILE A 65 9.99 -0.79 -1.73
CA ILE A 65 10.15 -2.23 -2.01
C ILE A 65 8.90 -2.78 -2.71
N GLY A 66 7.71 -2.45 -2.17
CA GLY A 66 6.44 -2.86 -2.76
C GLY A 66 6.22 -2.30 -4.17
N GLY A 67 6.56 -1.02 -4.38
CA GLY A 67 6.46 -0.35 -5.69
C GLY A 67 7.39 -0.98 -6.74
N VAL A 68 8.65 -1.21 -6.39
CA VAL A 68 9.60 -1.93 -7.25
C VAL A 68 9.08 -3.33 -7.57
N PHE A 69 8.58 -4.06 -6.56
CA PHE A 69 8.00 -5.38 -6.77
C PHE A 69 6.81 -5.36 -7.73
N THR A 70 5.90 -4.37 -7.61
CA THR A 70 4.79 -4.17 -8.55
C THR A 70 5.27 -3.92 -9.98
N LEU A 71 6.33 -3.12 -10.17
CA LEU A 71 6.91 -2.90 -11.50
C LEU A 71 7.50 -4.19 -12.09
N LEU A 72 8.22 -4.99 -11.28
CA LEU A 72 8.76 -6.29 -11.70
C LEU A 72 7.66 -7.29 -12.08
N VAL A 73 6.56 -7.29 -11.33
CA VAL A 73 5.36 -8.07 -11.63
C VAL A 73 4.75 -7.64 -12.96
N GLY A 74 4.65 -6.34 -13.20
CA GLY A 74 4.06 -5.77 -14.42
C GLY A 74 4.92 -5.92 -15.68
N GLY A 75 6.24 -5.92 -15.54
CA GLY A 75 7.17 -6.20 -16.63
C GLY A 75 7.28 -7.69 -16.99
N ASN A 76 6.53 -8.58 -16.32
CA ASN A 76 6.63 -10.04 -16.46
C ASN A 76 8.01 -10.66 -16.11
N LEU A 77 8.93 -9.90 -15.51
CA LEU A 77 10.28 -10.37 -15.14
C LEU A 77 10.24 -11.53 -14.13
N LEU A 78 9.19 -11.60 -13.31
CA LEU A 78 9.02 -12.64 -12.28
C LEU A 78 8.19 -13.85 -12.75
N ASN A 79 7.89 -13.97 -14.05
CA ASN A 79 7.04 -15.06 -14.54
C ASN A 79 7.66 -16.46 -14.37
N LYS A 80 8.99 -16.58 -14.21
CA LYS A 80 9.66 -17.85 -13.87
C LYS A 80 9.37 -18.29 -12.42
N PHE A 81 9.05 -17.35 -11.54
CA PHE A 81 8.87 -17.59 -10.10
C PHE A 81 7.41 -17.43 -9.64
N LYS A 82 6.45 -17.85 -10.48
CA LYS A 82 4.99 -17.62 -10.29
C LYS A 82 4.52 -17.90 -8.86
N ARG A 83 4.88 -19.05 -8.29
CA ARG A 83 4.46 -19.44 -6.94
C ARG A 83 5.00 -18.48 -5.87
N GLY A 84 6.27 -18.10 -5.96
CA GLY A 84 6.88 -17.14 -5.04
C GLY A 84 6.25 -15.76 -5.17
N THR A 85 6.04 -15.28 -6.40
CA THR A 85 5.35 -14.02 -6.67
C THR A 85 3.95 -13.99 -6.06
N THR A 86 3.17 -15.06 -6.23
CA THR A 86 1.82 -15.17 -5.64
C THR A 86 1.85 -15.14 -4.12
N VAL A 87 2.80 -15.82 -3.47
CA VAL A 87 2.93 -15.78 -1.99
C VAL A 87 3.24 -14.36 -1.50
N VAL A 88 4.19 -13.67 -2.14
CA VAL A 88 4.54 -12.28 -1.79
C VAL A 88 3.36 -11.33 -2.00
N LEU A 89 2.60 -11.49 -3.07
CA LEU A 89 1.40 -10.69 -3.32
C LEU A 89 0.33 -10.91 -2.24
N TRP A 90 0.11 -12.16 -1.82
CA TRP A 90 -0.80 -12.45 -0.70
C TRP A 90 -0.30 -11.90 0.63
N PHE A 91 1.01 -11.93 0.87
CA PHE A 91 1.60 -11.26 2.03
C PHE A 91 1.30 -9.76 2.03
N PHE A 92 1.47 -9.07 0.89
CA PHE A 92 1.09 -7.66 0.78
C PHE A 92 -0.41 -7.43 0.97
N VAL A 93 -1.28 -8.30 0.44
CA VAL A 93 -2.73 -8.20 0.71
C VAL A 93 -3.00 -8.18 2.20
N VAL A 94 -2.42 -9.11 2.97
CA VAL A 94 -2.61 -9.18 4.42
C VAL A 94 -2.02 -7.96 5.10
N LEU A 95 -0.78 -7.58 4.78
CA LEU A 95 -0.11 -6.41 5.36
C LEU A 95 -0.94 -5.14 5.20
N TRP A 96 -1.39 -4.85 3.97
CA TRP A 96 -2.17 -3.65 3.68
C TRP A 96 -3.60 -3.72 4.25
N SER A 97 -4.17 -4.92 4.39
CA SER A 97 -5.46 -5.11 5.05
C SER A 97 -5.40 -4.80 6.55
N ILE A 98 -4.31 -5.21 7.23
CA ILE A 98 -4.09 -4.84 8.63
C ILE A 98 -3.96 -3.33 8.77
N GLY A 99 -3.15 -2.70 7.91
CA GLY A 99 -3.03 -1.24 7.86
C GLY A 99 -4.38 -0.56 7.60
N TYR A 100 -5.19 -1.08 6.69
CA TYR A 100 -6.51 -0.52 6.37
C TYR A 100 -7.43 -0.52 7.59
N ILE A 101 -7.50 -1.63 8.33
CA ILE A 101 -8.28 -1.71 9.58
C ILE A 101 -7.75 -0.71 10.60
N GLN A 102 -6.43 -0.58 10.76
CA GLN A 102 -5.84 0.42 11.66
C GLN A 102 -6.26 1.86 11.27
N GLN A 103 -6.24 2.19 9.97
CA GLN A 103 -6.66 3.52 9.52
C GLN A 103 -8.16 3.77 9.68
N LEU A 104 -9.00 2.73 9.56
CA LEU A 104 -10.43 2.85 9.88
C LEU A 104 -10.69 3.12 11.36
N LEU A 105 -9.78 2.72 12.25
CA LEU A 105 -9.87 2.99 13.69
C LEU A 105 -9.15 4.28 14.09
N GLY A 106 -8.46 4.93 13.15
CA GLY A 106 -7.62 6.10 13.38
C GLY A 106 -8.37 7.43 13.39
N THR A 107 -7.62 8.49 13.09
CA THR A 107 -8.09 9.88 13.01
C THR A 107 -9.06 10.08 11.83
N PRO A 108 -9.77 11.22 11.74
CA PRO A 108 -10.59 11.55 10.57
C PRO A 108 -9.80 11.55 9.26
N PHE A 109 -8.57 12.07 9.26
CA PHE A 109 -7.70 12.07 8.09
C PHE A 109 -7.37 10.64 7.63
N GLU A 110 -7.03 9.76 8.57
CA GLU A 110 -6.73 8.36 8.28
C GLU A 110 -7.94 7.63 7.70
N LYS A 111 -9.13 7.85 8.28
CA LYS A 111 -10.39 7.28 7.81
C LYS A 111 -10.79 7.76 6.43
N MET A 112 -10.61 9.04 6.13
CA MET A 112 -11.11 9.65 4.90
C MET A 112 -10.11 9.62 3.73
N VAL A 113 -8.81 9.53 4.02
CA VAL A 113 -7.76 9.60 2.98
C VAL A 113 -6.93 8.31 2.97
N CYS A 114 -6.26 7.98 4.09
CA CYS A 114 -5.34 6.85 4.13
C CYS A 114 -6.03 5.51 3.91
N SER A 115 -7.26 5.34 4.40
CA SER A 115 -8.04 4.12 4.20
C SER A 115 -8.35 3.87 2.72
N PHE A 116 -8.68 4.91 1.94
CA PHE A 116 -8.93 4.79 0.50
C PHE A 116 -7.65 4.45 -0.26
N VAL A 117 -6.53 5.08 0.12
CA VAL A 117 -5.22 4.76 -0.46
C VAL A 117 -4.88 3.29 -0.21
N LEU A 118 -5.04 2.80 1.02
CA LEU A 118 -4.78 1.39 1.35
C LEU A 118 -5.74 0.44 0.64
N LEU A 119 -7.02 0.82 0.47
CA LEU A 119 -7.99 0.03 -0.29
C LEU A 119 -7.52 -0.17 -1.74
N LEU A 120 -6.98 0.87 -2.39
CA LEU A 120 -6.38 0.73 -3.73
C LEU A 120 -5.23 -0.28 -3.73
N GLY A 121 -4.36 -0.22 -2.73
CA GLY A 121 -3.25 -1.17 -2.55
C GLY A 121 -3.73 -2.61 -2.36
N ILE A 122 -4.75 -2.82 -1.53
CA ILE A 122 -5.35 -4.15 -1.30
C ILE A 122 -5.94 -4.69 -2.61
N LEU A 123 -6.75 -3.91 -3.31
CA LEU A 123 -7.40 -4.34 -4.56
C LEU A 123 -6.37 -4.64 -5.65
N SER A 124 -5.32 -3.81 -5.75
CA SER A 124 -4.20 -4.01 -6.68
C SER A 124 -3.49 -5.34 -6.41
N ASN A 125 -2.99 -5.55 -5.18
CA ASN A 125 -2.24 -6.75 -4.82
C ASN A 125 -3.12 -8.01 -4.89
N LEU A 126 -4.38 -7.92 -4.45
CA LEU A 126 -5.33 -9.03 -4.52
C LEU A 126 -5.59 -9.43 -5.97
N ARG A 127 -5.79 -8.45 -6.86
CA ARG A 127 -5.99 -8.73 -8.27
C ARG A 127 -4.77 -9.38 -8.92
N MET A 128 -3.56 -8.89 -8.60
CA MET A 128 -2.33 -9.52 -9.09
C MET A 128 -2.13 -10.92 -8.52
N ALA A 129 -2.48 -11.16 -7.26
CA ALA A 129 -2.30 -12.45 -6.57
C ALA A 129 -3.16 -13.57 -7.18
N ILE A 130 -4.39 -13.24 -7.60
CA ILE A 130 -5.35 -14.21 -8.16
C ILE A 130 -5.24 -14.38 -9.68
N GLU A 131 -4.25 -13.74 -10.31
CA GLU A 131 -3.98 -13.89 -11.73
C GLU A 131 -3.58 -15.34 -12.03
N LYS A 132 -4.32 -15.97 -12.94
CA LYS A 132 -3.96 -17.30 -13.45
C LYS A 132 -2.92 -17.10 -14.56
N ARG A 133 -1.68 -17.51 -14.30
CA ARG A 133 -0.56 -17.38 -15.24
C ARG A 133 -0.12 -18.70 -15.82
#